data_AF-A0A534INV6-F1
#
_entry.id   AF-A0A534INV6-F1
#
_cell.length_a   1.000
_cell.length_b   1.000
_cell.length_c   1.000
_cell.angle_alpha   90.00
_cell.angle_beta   90.00
_cell.angle_gamma   90.00
#
_symmetry.space_group_name_H-M   'P 1'
#
loop_
_entity.id
_entity.type
_entity.pdbx_description
1 polymer ?
#
loop_
_entity_poly.entity_id
_entity_poly.type
_entity_poly.pdbx_seq_one_letter_code
_entity_poly.pdbx_strand_id
1 'polypeptide(L)'
;MAGFQALDKRLSADEQALHDVLWQGSKADVAKLRSNIQRDLRGLDTFLNAGGKLRRMAAALDKEWGDPGAGESLFELLGHTYNITAATDHLGRRKDPKGAGEHIADAVESVSIGVCSNAGCFEFVQEWEAGKTDFETYAGKLADHLQSKGVFRAGEFKRQLVAARSFGKDFDATAPKAQHVLGARAAIANGLWVTFASTTIRAAIGSPPKFSLDDFAAVLDRVARRV
;
A
#
# COMPACT_ATOMS: atom_id res chain seq x y z
N MET A 1 -7.85 18.34 18.08
CA MET A 1 -7.64 17.07 17.36
C MET A 1 -6.17 16.69 17.49
N ALA A 2 -5.86 15.55 18.10
CA ALA A 2 -4.49 15.02 18.05
C ALA A 2 -4.11 14.81 16.57
N GLY A 3 -3.00 15.39 16.14
CA GLY A 3 -2.59 15.42 14.73
C GLY A 3 -2.24 14.02 14.22
N PHE A 4 -2.45 13.79 12.91
CA PHE A 4 -2.06 12.55 12.23
C PHE A 4 -0.58 12.21 12.41
N GLN A 5 0.28 13.22 12.58
CA GLN A 5 1.72 13.07 12.75
C GLN A 5 2.15 12.07 13.83
N ALA A 6 1.48 12.04 14.99
CA ALA A 6 1.82 11.08 16.04
C ALA A 6 1.39 9.65 15.67
N LEU A 7 0.27 9.53 14.94
CA LEU A 7 -0.23 8.25 14.44
C LEU A 7 0.65 7.71 13.30
N ASP A 8 1.03 8.58 12.37
CA ASP A 8 1.96 8.33 11.26
C ASP A 8 3.26 7.68 11.74
N LYS A 9 3.95 8.30 12.71
CA LYS A 9 5.18 7.75 13.29
C LYS A 9 5.00 6.34 13.87
N ARG A 10 3.85 6.05 14.51
CA ARG A 10 3.59 4.74 15.10
C ARG A 10 3.24 3.70 14.03
N LEU A 11 2.41 4.07 13.05
CA LEU A 11 2.03 3.19 11.94
C LEU A 11 3.25 2.80 11.09
N SER A 12 4.15 3.73 10.79
CA SER A 12 5.41 3.44 10.10
C SER A 12 6.27 2.42 10.87
N ALA A 13 6.40 2.61 12.18
CA ALA A 13 7.17 1.69 13.03
C ALA A 13 6.51 0.31 13.13
N ASP A 14 5.17 0.27 13.26
CA ASP A 14 4.41 -0.98 13.33
C ASP A 14 4.43 -1.73 11.98
N GLU A 15 4.35 -1.02 10.84
CA GLU A 15 4.49 -1.59 9.50
C GLU A 15 5.85 -2.26 9.31
N GLN A 16 6.94 -1.54 9.61
CA GLN A 16 8.29 -2.10 9.51
C GLN A 16 8.48 -3.29 10.45
N ALA A 17 8.05 -3.17 11.71
CA ALA A 17 8.18 -4.26 12.68
C ALA A 17 7.37 -5.50 12.26
N LEU A 18 6.19 -5.32 11.65
CA LEU A 18 5.39 -6.41 11.12
C LEU A 18 6.06 -7.07 9.92
N HIS A 19 6.60 -6.27 8.99
CA HIS A 19 7.41 -6.80 7.90
C HIS A 19 8.56 -7.69 8.41
N ASP A 20 9.31 -7.20 9.39
CA ASP A 20 10.48 -7.92 9.90
C ASP A 20 10.10 -9.22 10.64
N VAL A 21 8.96 -9.24 11.31
CA VAL A 21 8.41 -10.46 11.93
C VAL A 21 7.99 -11.48 10.87
N LEU A 22 7.35 -11.05 9.79
CA LEU A 22 6.82 -11.94 8.76
C LEU A 22 7.93 -12.51 7.86
N TRP A 23 8.91 -11.70 7.49
CA TRP A 23 9.85 -12.06 6.42
C TRP A 23 11.34 -12.02 6.81
N GLN A 24 11.71 -11.40 7.94
CA GLN A 24 13.13 -11.26 8.36
C GLN A 24 13.48 -12.06 9.63
N GLY A 25 12.54 -12.86 10.16
CA GLY A 25 12.79 -13.69 11.34
C GLY A 25 13.02 -12.90 12.63
N SER A 26 12.45 -11.68 12.73
CA SER A 26 12.56 -10.84 13.92
C SER A 26 12.04 -11.54 15.18
N LYS A 27 12.75 -11.35 16.30
CA LYS A 27 12.37 -11.85 17.64
C LYS A 27 11.57 -10.84 18.45
N ALA A 28 10.93 -9.87 17.80
CA ALA A 28 10.09 -8.88 18.46
C ALA A 28 8.95 -9.55 19.24
N ASP A 29 8.46 -8.86 20.27
CA ASP A 29 7.26 -9.29 21.01
C ASP A 29 6.03 -9.18 20.11
N VAL A 30 5.66 -10.30 19.48
CA VAL A 30 4.55 -10.40 18.53
C VAL A 30 3.23 -10.02 19.16
N ALA A 31 2.99 -10.37 20.44
CA ALA A 31 1.74 -10.05 21.11
C ALA A 31 1.60 -8.54 21.33
N LYS A 32 2.69 -7.88 21.74
CA LYS A 32 2.74 -6.42 21.87
C LYS A 32 2.60 -5.71 20.53
N LEU A 33 3.28 -6.19 19.49
CA LEU A 33 3.20 -5.64 18.13
C LEU A 33 1.76 -5.70 17.61
N ARG A 34 1.11 -6.86 17.70
CA ARG A 34 -0.29 -7.05 17.33
C ARG A 34 -1.22 -6.10 18.08
N SER A 35 -1.05 -5.97 19.39
CA SER A 35 -1.83 -5.02 20.21
C SER A 35 -1.63 -3.56 19.78
N ASN A 36 -0.39 -3.17 19.41
CA ASN A 36 -0.11 -1.83 18.89
C ASN A 36 -0.80 -1.59 17.55
N ILE A 37 -0.67 -2.54 16.60
CA ILE A 37 -1.33 -2.48 15.29
C ILE A 37 -2.85 -2.31 15.46
N GLN A 38 -3.49 -3.08 16.34
CA GLN A 38 -4.93 -2.96 16.60
C GLN A 38 -5.32 -1.60 17.21
N ARG A 39 -4.46 -1.01 18.05
CA ARG A 39 -4.67 0.35 18.57
C ARG A 39 -4.53 1.37 17.45
N ASP A 40 -3.48 1.28 16.64
CA ASP A 40 -3.17 2.30 15.65
C ASP A 40 -4.08 2.22 14.41
N LEU A 41 -4.53 1.03 14.01
CA LEU A 41 -5.60 0.87 13.01
C LEU A 41 -6.96 1.40 13.49
N ARG A 42 -7.27 1.33 14.80
CA ARG A 42 -8.42 2.05 15.37
C ARG A 42 -8.24 3.56 15.30
N GLY A 43 -7.03 4.04 15.54
CA GLY A 43 -6.67 5.45 15.36
C GLY A 43 -6.85 5.91 13.92
N LEU A 44 -6.38 5.11 12.96
CA LEU A 44 -6.49 5.37 11.53
C LEU A 44 -7.94 5.33 11.05
N ASP A 45 -8.73 4.36 11.50
CA ASP A 45 -10.17 4.27 11.22
C ASP A 45 -10.91 5.54 11.67
N THR A 46 -10.62 6.00 12.89
CA THR A 46 -11.19 7.23 13.46
C THR A 46 -10.75 8.46 12.66
N PHE A 47 -9.47 8.54 12.31
CA PHE A 47 -8.93 9.65 11.52
C PHE A 47 -9.56 9.76 10.13
N LEU A 48 -9.83 8.63 9.49
CA LEU A 48 -10.48 8.55 8.18
C LEU A 48 -12.00 8.63 8.25
N ASN A 49 -12.59 8.55 9.45
CA ASN A 49 -14.04 8.37 9.65
C ASN A 49 -14.57 7.17 8.84
N ALA A 50 -13.88 6.03 8.94
CA ALA A 50 -14.18 4.82 8.18
C ALA A 50 -15.36 3.99 8.75
N GLY A 51 -15.99 4.45 9.84
CA GLY A 51 -17.16 3.79 10.42
C GLY A 51 -16.85 2.40 11.01
N GLY A 52 -15.62 2.21 11.47
CA GLY A 52 -15.16 0.95 12.05
C GLY A 52 -14.77 -0.13 11.04
N LYS A 53 -14.82 0.14 9.72
CA LYS A 53 -14.49 -0.85 8.69
C LYS A 53 -13.04 -1.33 8.79
N LEU A 54 -12.09 -0.40 8.88
CA LEU A 54 -10.67 -0.72 8.93
C LEU A 54 -10.34 -1.52 10.20
N ARG A 55 -10.81 -1.07 11.37
CA ARG A 55 -10.56 -1.79 12.62
C ARG A 55 -11.20 -3.18 12.68
N ARG A 56 -12.35 -3.41 12.01
CA ARG A 56 -13.00 -4.72 11.98
C ARG A 56 -12.24 -5.71 11.11
N MET A 57 -11.79 -5.28 9.92
CA MET A 57 -10.92 -6.11 9.07
C MET A 57 -9.62 -6.47 9.80
N ALA A 58 -9.00 -5.49 10.45
CA ALA A 58 -7.80 -5.71 11.26
C ALA A 58 -8.03 -6.72 12.39
N ALA A 59 -9.14 -6.62 13.11
CA ALA A 59 -9.47 -7.53 14.21
C ALA A 59 -9.81 -8.94 13.74
N ALA A 60 -10.35 -9.10 12.52
CA ALA A 60 -10.58 -10.41 11.92
C ALA A 60 -9.24 -11.11 11.60
N LEU A 61 -8.34 -10.39 10.92
CA LEU A 61 -7.00 -10.90 10.57
C LEU A 61 -6.17 -11.24 11.81
N ASP A 62 -6.29 -10.45 12.88
CA ASP A 62 -5.60 -10.71 14.14
C ASP A 62 -6.11 -11.99 14.84
N LYS A 63 -7.40 -12.30 14.74
CA LYS A 63 -7.95 -13.55 15.28
C LYS A 63 -7.45 -14.78 14.53
N GLU A 64 -7.24 -14.64 13.23
CA GLU A 64 -6.69 -15.65 12.32
C GLU A 64 -5.15 -15.65 12.32
N TRP A 65 -4.51 -14.96 13.27
CA TRP A 65 -3.06 -14.88 13.32
C TRP A 65 -2.42 -16.28 13.41
N GLY A 66 -1.53 -16.58 12.46
CA GLY A 66 -0.91 -17.90 12.30
C GLY A 66 -1.51 -18.72 11.16
N ASP A 67 -2.71 -18.37 10.70
CA ASP A 67 -3.30 -18.98 9.51
C ASP A 67 -2.59 -18.45 8.25
N PRO A 68 -2.42 -19.30 7.21
CA PRO A 68 -1.76 -18.88 5.97
C PRO A 68 -2.41 -17.64 5.33
N GLY A 69 -1.59 -16.60 5.10
CA GLY A 69 -2.00 -15.36 4.45
C GLY A 69 -2.63 -14.30 5.38
N ALA A 70 -2.92 -14.62 6.64
CA ALA A 70 -3.54 -13.67 7.56
C ALA A 70 -2.57 -12.54 7.97
N GLY A 71 -1.33 -12.89 8.28
CA GLY A 71 -0.29 -11.91 8.65
C GLY A 71 0.08 -10.99 7.49
N GLU A 72 0.25 -11.56 6.30
CA GLU A 72 0.53 -10.84 5.05
C GLU A 72 -0.62 -9.91 4.69
N SER A 73 -1.87 -10.38 4.79
CA SER A 73 -3.04 -9.53 4.55
C SER A 73 -3.17 -8.41 5.61
N LEU A 74 -2.73 -8.63 6.85
CA LEU A 74 -2.69 -7.58 7.87
C LEU A 74 -1.63 -6.54 7.55
N PHE A 75 -0.46 -6.97 7.09
CA PHE A 75 0.60 -6.08 6.62
C PHE A 75 0.12 -5.22 5.46
N GLU A 76 -0.51 -5.82 4.45
CA GLU A 76 -1.06 -5.10 3.31
C GLU A 76 -2.17 -4.12 3.73
N LEU A 77 -3.12 -4.57 4.55
CA LEU A 77 -4.18 -3.70 5.06
C LEU A 77 -3.62 -2.49 5.81
N LEU A 78 -2.63 -2.73 6.68
CA LEU A 78 -1.95 -1.69 7.45
C LEU A 78 -1.17 -0.75 6.53
N GLY A 79 -0.16 -1.28 5.83
CA GLY A 79 0.81 -0.53 5.07
C GLY A 79 0.20 0.24 3.91
N HIS A 80 -0.72 -0.38 3.16
CA HIS A 80 -1.34 0.30 2.01
C HIS A 80 -2.27 1.42 2.47
N THR A 81 -3.10 1.17 3.49
CA THR A 81 -4.01 2.21 4.01
C THR A 81 -3.23 3.35 4.67
N TYR A 82 -2.21 3.01 5.45
CA TYR A 82 -1.34 3.95 6.14
C TYR A 82 -0.62 4.86 5.14
N ASN A 83 0.16 4.31 4.22
CA ASN A 83 1.00 5.09 3.32
C ASN A 83 0.19 6.02 2.42
N ILE A 84 -0.92 5.54 1.84
CA ILE A 84 -1.78 6.41 1.03
C ILE A 84 -2.43 7.51 1.89
N THR A 85 -2.81 7.20 3.14
CA THR A 85 -3.31 8.23 4.06
C THR A 85 -2.23 9.26 4.40
N ALA A 86 -1.01 8.82 4.67
CA ALA A 86 0.14 9.67 4.95
C ALA A 86 0.44 10.59 3.78
N ALA A 87 0.35 10.09 2.55
CA ALA A 87 0.49 10.92 1.35
C ALA A 87 -0.53 12.07 1.31
N THR A 88 -1.79 11.83 1.68
CA THR A 88 -2.80 12.91 1.76
C THR A 88 -2.48 13.94 2.85
N ASP A 89 -1.92 13.53 3.98
CA ASP A 89 -1.51 14.44 5.06
C ASP A 89 -0.29 15.28 4.67
N HIS A 90 0.70 14.66 4.00
CA HIS A 90 1.88 15.33 3.47
C HIS A 90 1.48 16.43 2.46
N LEU A 91 0.63 16.08 1.49
CA LEU A 91 0.16 17.06 0.50
C LEU A 91 -0.72 18.14 1.13
N GLY A 92 -1.73 17.73 1.91
CA GLY A 92 -2.78 18.62 2.39
C GLY A 92 -2.34 19.52 3.54
N ARG A 93 -1.72 18.93 4.58
CA ARG A 93 -1.37 19.65 5.82
C ARG A 93 0.09 20.06 5.86
N ARG A 94 1.02 19.16 5.54
CA ARG A 94 2.48 19.44 5.62
C ARG A 94 2.99 20.28 4.45
N LYS A 95 2.20 20.37 3.37
CA LYS A 95 2.55 21.07 2.13
C LYS A 95 3.85 20.53 1.53
N ASP A 96 4.00 19.22 1.60
CA ASP A 96 5.18 18.47 1.17
C ASP A 96 4.78 17.46 0.07
N PRO A 97 4.77 17.89 -1.21
CA PRO A 97 4.48 17.00 -2.32
C PRO A 97 5.49 15.88 -2.48
N LYS A 98 6.77 16.11 -2.12
CA LYS A 98 7.81 15.09 -2.24
C LYS A 98 7.52 13.94 -1.30
N GLY A 99 7.31 14.21 0.00
CA GLY A 99 6.95 13.17 0.96
C GLY A 99 5.62 12.49 0.63
N ALA A 100 4.67 13.20 0.02
CA ALA A 100 3.47 12.56 -0.49
C ALA A 100 3.78 11.55 -1.61
N GLY A 101 4.69 11.89 -2.53
CA GLY A 101 5.18 10.98 -3.56
C GLY A 101 5.94 9.79 -3.00
N GLU A 102 6.82 9.99 -2.01
CA GLU A 102 7.60 8.93 -1.37
C GLU A 102 6.66 7.87 -0.74
N HIS A 103 5.66 8.29 0.04
CA HIS A 103 4.67 7.38 0.60
C HIS A 103 3.85 6.62 -0.46
N ILE A 104 3.46 7.28 -1.55
CA ILE A 104 2.77 6.59 -2.65
C ILE A 104 3.68 5.56 -3.31
N ALA A 105 4.95 5.89 -3.53
CA ALA A 105 5.90 4.97 -4.13
C ALA A 105 6.06 3.72 -3.27
N ASP A 106 6.22 3.87 -1.96
CA ASP A 106 6.36 2.74 -1.03
C ASP A 106 5.08 1.88 -0.99
N ALA A 107 3.90 2.51 -1.01
CA ALA A 107 2.62 1.79 -1.08
C ALA A 107 2.51 0.96 -2.37
N VAL A 108 2.80 1.55 -3.53
CA VAL A 108 2.60 0.86 -4.80
C VAL A 108 3.68 -0.16 -5.12
N GLU A 109 4.92 0.04 -4.64
CA GLU A 109 5.96 -0.99 -4.64
C GLU A 109 5.49 -2.22 -3.86
N SER A 110 5.06 -2.02 -2.60
CA SER A 110 4.49 -3.10 -1.74
C SER A 110 3.30 -3.80 -2.40
N VAL A 111 2.36 -3.05 -2.96
CA VAL A 111 1.21 -3.61 -3.70
C VAL A 111 1.67 -4.50 -4.86
N SER A 112 2.65 -4.03 -5.66
CA SER A 112 3.13 -4.80 -6.81
C SER A 112 3.81 -6.10 -6.40
N ILE A 113 4.58 -6.08 -5.30
CA ILE A 113 5.23 -7.25 -4.72
C ILE A 113 4.19 -8.29 -4.30
N GLY A 114 3.13 -7.86 -3.60
CA GLY A 114 2.02 -8.74 -3.20
C GLY A 114 1.34 -9.39 -4.42
N VAL A 115 1.03 -8.60 -5.45
CA VAL A 115 0.46 -9.14 -6.70
C VAL A 115 1.39 -10.15 -7.35
N CYS A 116 2.69 -9.87 -7.45
CA CYS A 116 3.62 -10.79 -8.10
C CYS A 116 3.84 -12.07 -7.30
N SER A 117 3.93 -11.96 -5.97
CA SER A 117 3.99 -13.11 -5.06
C SER A 117 2.78 -14.03 -5.27
N ASN A 118 1.56 -13.49 -5.24
CA ASN A 118 0.34 -14.28 -5.47
C ASN A 118 0.16 -14.76 -6.91
N ALA A 119 0.75 -14.06 -7.88
CA ALA A 119 0.82 -14.53 -9.26
C ALA A 119 1.90 -15.59 -9.48
N GLY A 120 2.69 -15.94 -8.46
CA GLY A 120 3.77 -16.93 -8.56
C GLY A 120 4.88 -16.49 -9.51
N CYS A 121 5.23 -15.20 -9.48
CA CYS A 121 6.32 -14.61 -10.26
C CYS A 121 7.38 -13.91 -9.40
N PHE A 122 7.54 -14.32 -8.14
CA PHE A 122 8.36 -13.60 -7.17
C PHE A 122 9.83 -13.41 -7.61
N GLU A 123 10.34 -14.23 -8.52
CA GLU A 123 11.62 -14.05 -9.18
C GLU A 123 11.76 -12.68 -9.88
N PHE A 124 10.67 -12.09 -10.39
CA PHE A 124 10.69 -10.75 -10.99
C PHE A 124 10.97 -9.67 -9.94
N VAL A 125 10.44 -9.83 -8.73
CA VAL A 125 10.73 -8.93 -7.59
C VAL A 125 12.20 -9.07 -7.21
N GLN A 126 12.71 -10.29 -7.10
CA GLN A 126 14.10 -10.54 -6.73
C GLN A 126 15.09 -9.94 -7.74
N GLU A 127 14.79 -10.00 -9.05
CA GLU A 127 15.61 -9.35 -10.08
C GLU A 127 15.66 -7.83 -9.91
N TRP A 128 14.51 -7.21 -9.65
CA TRP A 128 14.40 -5.77 -9.45
C TRP A 128 15.08 -5.31 -8.16
N GLU A 129 14.80 -5.96 -7.03
CA GLU A 129 15.41 -5.63 -5.74
C GLU A 129 16.93 -5.85 -5.74
N ALA A 130 17.43 -6.80 -6.54
CA ALA A 130 18.86 -7.01 -6.76
C ALA A 130 19.50 -5.98 -7.74
N GLY A 131 18.74 -5.02 -8.26
CA GLY A 131 19.21 -3.99 -9.17
C GLY A 131 19.57 -4.49 -10.58
N LYS A 132 19.09 -5.68 -10.98
CA LYS A 132 19.36 -6.25 -12.32
C LYS A 132 18.48 -5.61 -13.41
N THR A 133 17.38 -5.00 -13.01
CA THR A 133 16.42 -4.34 -13.89
C THR A 133 15.83 -3.11 -13.20
N ASP A 134 15.33 -2.15 -13.97
CA ASP A 134 14.55 -1.04 -13.42
C ASP A 134 13.11 -1.45 -13.09
N PHE A 135 12.41 -0.56 -12.36
CA PHE A 135 11.04 -0.81 -11.92
C PHE A 135 10.04 -0.88 -13.08
N GLU A 136 10.23 -0.07 -14.13
CA GLU A 136 9.31 -0.07 -15.27
C GLU A 136 9.35 -1.41 -16.03
N THR A 137 10.54 -1.96 -16.21
CA THR A 137 10.77 -3.26 -16.82
C THR A 137 10.20 -4.38 -15.94
N TYR A 138 10.39 -4.31 -14.62
CA TYR A 138 9.73 -5.22 -13.67
C TYR A 138 8.20 -5.16 -13.78
N ALA A 139 7.62 -3.95 -13.77
CA ALA A 139 6.17 -3.77 -13.90
C ALA A 139 5.65 -4.29 -15.26
N GLY A 140 6.47 -4.17 -16.32
CA GLY A 140 6.21 -4.76 -17.64
C GLY A 140 6.12 -6.28 -17.58
N LYS A 141 7.15 -6.95 -17.02
CA LYS A 141 7.14 -8.41 -16.82
C LYS A 141 5.93 -8.89 -16.01
N LEU A 142 5.61 -8.17 -14.92
CA LEU A 142 4.41 -8.46 -14.13
C LEU A 142 3.13 -8.35 -14.97
N ALA A 143 3.00 -7.30 -15.78
CA ALA A 143 1.81 -7.10 -16.61
C ALA A 143 1.65 -8.19 -17.67
N ASP A 144 2.74 -8.56 -18.36
CA ASP A 144 2.71 -9.63 -19.35
C ASP A 144 2.32 -10.97 -18.71
N HIS A 145 2.87 -11.27 -17.53
CA HIS A 145 2.52 -12.47 -16.77
C HIS A 145 1.06 -12.48 -16.34
N LEU A 146 0.55 -11.36 -15.79
CA LEU A 146 -0.86 -11.23 -15.43
C LEU A 146 -1.79 -11.38 -16.65
N GLN A 147 -1.40 -10.82 -17.80
CA GLN A 147 -2.16 -10.95 -19.03
C GLN A 147 -2.20 -12.40 -19.52
N SER A 148 -1.09 -13.14 -19.39
CA SER A 148 -1.05 -14.58 -19.70
C SER A 148 -1.99 -15.41 -18.79
N LYS A 149 -2.28 -14.90 -17.58
CA LYS A 149 -3.28 -15.45 -16.64
C LYS A 149 -4.70 -14.96 -16.88
N GLY A 150 -4.96 -14.24 -17.96
CA GLY A 150 -6.29 -13.75 -18.33
C GLY A 150 -6.71 -12.44 -17.66
N VAL A 151 -5.81 -11.71 -17.01
CA VAL A 151 -6.11 -10.40 -16.40
C VAL A 151 -6.16 -9.34 -17.50
N PHE A 152 -7.36 -8.98 -17.94
CA PHE A 152 -7.58 -8.07 -19.09
C PHE A 152 -6.97 -6.67 -18.92
N ARG A 153 -6.95 -6.12 -17.69
CA ARG A 153 -6.47 -4.75 -17.41
C ARG A 153 -5.01 -4.68 -16.94
N ALA A 154 -4.22 -5.73 -17.15
CA ALA A 154 -2.83 -5.79 -16.69
C ALA A 154 -1.95 -4.63 -17.22
N GLY A 155 -2.09 -4.27 -18.50
CA GLY A 155 -1.37 -3.12 -19.07
C GLY A 155 -1.79 -1.77 -18.49
N GLU A 156 -3.06 -1.60 -18.10
CA GLU A 156 -3.50 -0.40 -17.39
C GLU A 156 -2.95 -0.36 -15.98
N PHE A 157 -2.95 -1.51 -15.29
CA PHE A 157 -2.32 -1.66 -13.98
C PHE A 157 -0.86 -1.23 -13.99
N LYS A 158 -0.07 -1.69 -14.97
CA LYS A 158 1.32 -1.26 -15.19
C LYS A 158 1.45 0.26 -15.31
N ARG A 159 0.65 0.89 -16.18
CA ARG A 159 0.75 2.33 -16.44
C ARG A 159 0.47 3.15 -15.19
N GLN A 160 -0.58 2.81 -14.45
CA GLN A 160 -0.94 3.52 -13.22
C GLN A 160 0.10 3.29 -12.11
N LEU A 161 0.59 2.05 -12.00
CA LEU A 161 1.64 1.66 -11.06
C LEU A 161 2.93 2.47 -11.27
N VAL A 162 3.44 2.49 -12.51
CA VAL A 162 4.66 3.24 -12.85
C VAL A 162 4.46 4.75 -12.64
N ALA A 163 3.34 5.31 -13.10
CA ALA A 163 3.05 6.72 -12.93
C ALA A 163 2.95 7.15 -11.45
N ALA A 164 2.34 6.32 -10.60
CA ALA A 164 2.27 6.58 -9.16
C ALA A 164 3.65 6.58 -8.51
N ARG A 165 4.47 5.56 -8.80
CA ARG A 165 5.80 5.40 -8.20
C ARG A 165 6.78 6.47 -8.64
N SER A 166 6.86 6.75 -9.93
CA SER A 166 7.89 7.64 -10.49
C SER A 166 7.81 9.06 -9.95
N PHE A 167 6.62 9.56 -9.60
CA PHE A 167 6.51 10.89 -9.01
C PHE A 167 7.33 11.05 -7.71
N GLY A 168 7.36 10.02 -6.86
CA GLY A 168 8.12 10.02 -5.62
C GLY A 168 9.60 9.71 -5.81
N LYS A 169 9.92 8.66 -6.59
CA LYS A 169 11.30 8.19 -6.75
C LYS A 169 12.12 9.06 -7.72
N ASP A 170 11.48 9.68 -8.71
CA ASP A 170 12.10 10.53 -9.73
C ASP A 170 11.69 12.02 -9.54
N PHE A 171 11.48 12.44 -8.28
CA PHE A 171 11.00 13.78 -7.96
C PHE A 171 11.95 14.89 -8.47
N ASP A 172 11.49 15.69 -9.43
CA ASP A 172 12.21 16.84 -9.95
C ASP A 172 12.04 18.07 -9.05
N ALA A 173 13.05 18.35 -8.21
CA ALA A 173 13.04 19.51 -7.31
C ALA A 173 13.07 20.87 -8.04
N THR A 174 13.39 20.90 -9.34
CA THR A 174 13.47 22.14 -10.13
C THR A 174 12.13 22.54 -10.76
N ALA A 175 11.17 21.62 -10.81
CA ALA A 175 9.84 21.89 -11.36
C ALA A 175 9.07 22.95 -10.54
N PRO A 176 8.12 23.68 -11.15
CA PRO A 176 7.29 24.64 -10.44
C PRO A 176 6.44 23.98 -9.34
N LYS A 177 6.22 24.69 -8.23
CA LYS A 177 5.38 24.23 -7.11
C LYS A 177 3.99 23.75 -7.54
N ALA A 178 3.37 24.39 -8.52
CA ALA A 178 2.06 23.98 -9.04
C ALA A 178 2.13 22.59 -9.69
N GLN A 179 3.21 22.28 -10.41
CA GLN A 179 3.46 20.97 -11.00
C GLN A 179 3.70 19.91 -9.93
N HIS A 180 4.44 20.23 -8.86
CA HIS A 180 4.59 19.31 -7.72
C HIS A 180 3.25 18.96 -7.07
N VAL A 181 2.39 19.95 -6.82
CA VAL A 181 1.08 19.73 -6.20
C VAL A 181 0.18 18.88 -7.11
N LEU A 182 0.12 19.20 -8.41
CA LEU A 182 -0.68 18.42 -9.37
C LEU A 182 -0.15 17.00 -9.54
N GLY A 183 1.18 16.85 -9.63
CA GLY A 183 1.83 15.55 -9.71
C GLY A 183 1.55 14.68 -8.49
N ALA A 184 1.64 15.24 -7.28
CA ALA A 184 1.31 14.51 -6.06
C ALA A 184 -0.15 14.06 -6.01
N ARG A 185 -1.10 14.90 -6.45
CA ARG A 185 -2.52 14.50 -6.56
C ARG A 185 -2.72 13.35 -7.54
N ALA A 186 -2.08 13.43 -8.71
CA ALA A 186 -2.13 12.37 -9.71
C ALA A 186 -1.52 11.06 -9.17
N ALA A 187 -0.37 11.15 -8.49
CA ALA A 187 0.27 10.01 -7.86
C ALA A 187 -0.64 9.35 -6.80
N ILE A 188 -1.28 10.14 -5.93
CA ILE A 188 -2.21 9.61 -4.93
C ILE A 188 -3.43 8.95 -5.60
N ALA A 189 -4.01 9.58 -6.63
CA ALA A 189 -5.14 9.00 -7.36
C ALA A 189 -4.77 7.66 -8.03
N ASN A 190 -3.59 7.60 -8.67
CA ASN A 190 -3.08 6.38 -9.27
C ASN A 190 -2.77 5.32 -8.21
N GLY A 191 -2.17 5.70 -7.09
CA GLY A 191 -1.88 4.82 -5.95
C GLY A 191 -3.14 4.21 -5.37
N LEU A 192 -4.19 5.00 -5.13
CA LEU A 192 -5.51 4.52 -4.69
C LEU A 192 -6.09 3.49 -5.66
N TRP A 193 -6.05 3.80 -6.96
CA TRP A 193 -6.56 2.90 -7.99
C TRP A 193 -5.77 1.60 -8.03
N VAL A 194 -4.43 1.66 -8.00
CA VAL A 194 -3.53 0.50 -8.03
C VAL A 194 -3.73 -0.38 -6.81
N THR A 195 -3.81 0.21 -5.61
CA THR A 195 -4.07 -0.50 -4.36
C THR A 195 -5.43 -1.20 -4.39
N PHE A 196 -6.48 -0.59 -4.95
CA PHE A 196 -7.75 -1.29 -5.09
C PHE A 196 -7.70 -2.37 -6.17
N ALA A 197 -7.15 -2.05 -7.35
CA ALA A 197 -7.05 -2.95 -8.47
C ALA A 197 -6.27 -4.23 -8.11
N SER A 198 -5.20 -4.12 -7.31
CA SER A 198 -4.42 -5.28 -6.87
C SER A 198 -5.27 -6.33 -6.16
N THR A 199 -6.23 -5.91 -5.32
CA THR A 199 -7.14 -6.83 -4.62
C THR A 199 -8.06 -7.57 -5.60
N THR A 200 -8.56 -6.87 -6.62
CA THR A 200 -9.40 -7.47 -7.68
C THR A 200 -8.60 -8.39 -8.61
N ILE A 201 -7.36 -8.02 -8.95
CA ILE A 201 -6.44 -8.84 -9.74
C ILE A 201 -6.15 -10.14 -9.01
N ARG A 202 -5.82 -10.03 -7.71
CA ARG A 202 -5.54 -11.18 -6.85
C ARG A 202 -6.74 -12.10 -6.67
N ALA A 203 -7.94 -11.54 -6.55
CA ALA A 203 -9.17 -12.32 -6.58
C ALA A 203 -9.35 -13.07 -7.92
N ALA A 204 -9.10 -12.41 -9.05
CA ALA A 204 -9.25 -13.00 -10.38
C ALA A 204 -8.28 -14.17 -10.64
N ILE A 205 -7.09 -14.15 -10.04
CA ILE A 205 -6.10 -15.24 -10.11
C ILE A 205 -6.24 -16.27 -8.98
N GLY A 206 -7.33 -16.22 -8.19
CA GLY A 206 -7.64 -17.22 -7.17
C GLY A 206 -6.86 -17.09 -5.86
N SER A 207 -6.29 -15.91 -5.56
CA SER A 207 -5.51 -15.66 -4.34
C SER A 207 -5.87 -14.31 -3.70
N PRO A 208 -7.16 -14.07 -3.36
CA PRO A 208 -7.60 -12.80 -2.78
C PRO A 208 -6.95 -12.54 -1.41
N PRO A 209 -6.77 -11.26 -1.02
CA PRO A 209 -6.44 -10.92 0.36
C PRO A 209 -7.49 -11.44 1.35
N LYS A 210 -7.10 -11.64 2.61
CA LYS A 210 -7.96 -12.18 3.68
C LYS A 210 -8.88 -11.12 4.33
N PHE A 211 -9.07 -9.97 3.69
CA PHE A 211 -9.97 -8.91 4.15
C PHE A 211 -11.06 -8.60 3.12
N SER A 212 -12.15 -7.98 3.58
CA SER A 212 -13.30 -7.66 2.73
C SER A 212 -12.96 -6.61 1.67
N LEU A 213 -13.20 -6.95 0.40
CA LEU A 213 -13.00 -6.04 -0.74
C LEU A 213 -13.88 -4.79 -0.64
N ASP A 214 -15.15 -4.95 -0.26
CA ASP A 214 -16.11 -3.84 -0.18
C ASP A 214 -15.78 -2.89 0.97
N ASP A 215 -15.43 -3.42 2.14
CA ASP A 215 -15.03 -2.59 3.28
C ASP A 215 -13.70 -1.88 2.98
N PHE A 216 -12.76 -2.54 2.29
CA PHE A 216 -11.51 -1.92 1.86
C PHE A 216 -11.73 -0.82 0.82
N ALA A 217 -12.58 -1.03 -0.18
CA ALA A 217 -12.98 0.00 -1.15
C ALA A 217 -13.57 1.23 -0.45
N ALA A 218 -14.45 1.03 0.54
CA ALA A 218 -15.03 2.11 1.32
C ALA A 218 -13.99 2.86 2.17
N VAL A 219 -12.96 2.18 2.67
CA VAL A 219 -11.83 2.83 3.36
C VAL A 219 -11.02 3.68 2.37
N LEU A 220 -10.68 3.15 1.19
CA LEU A 220 -9.95 3.90 0.17
C LEU A 220 -10.74 5.12 -0.34
N ASP A 221 -12.08 5.03 -0.46
CA ASP A 221 -12.92 6.19 -0.78
C ASP A 221 -12.82 7.29 0.30
N ARG A 222 -12.68 6.93 1.58
CA ARG A 222 -12.43 7.92 2.65
C ARG A 222 -11.07 8.60 2.49
N VAL A 223 -10.06 7.87 2.03
CA VAL A 223 -8.74 8.44 1.74
C VAL A 223 -8.82 9.37 0.52
N ALA A 224 -9.49 8.95 -0.55
CA ALA A 224 -9.65 9.71 -1.79
C ALA A 224 -10.29 11.09 -1.58
N ARG A 225 -11.27 11.19 -0.67
CA ARG A 225 -11.93 12.47 -0.31
C ARG A 225 -11.01 13.51 0.35
N ARG A 226 -9.76 13.15 0.64
CA ARG A 226 -8.77 14.02 1.31
C ARG A 226 -7.75 14.63 0.34
N VAL A 227 -7.82 14.31 -0.95
CA VAL A 227 -6.89 14.74 -2.03
C VAL A 227 -7.26 16.10 -2.63
#